data_AF-A0A7C1M6D7-F1
#
_entry.id   AF-A0A7C1M6D7-F1
#
_cell.length_a   1.000
_cell.length_b   1.000
_cell.length_c   1.000
_cell.angle_alpha   90.00
_cell.angle_beta   90.00
_cell.angle_gamma   90.00
#
_symmetry.space_group_name_H-M   'P 1'
#
loop_
_entity.id
_entity.type
_entity.pdbx_description
1 polymer ?
#
loop_
_entity_poly.entity_id
_entity_poly.type
_entity_poly.pdbx_seq_one_letter_code
_entity_poly.pdbx_strand_id
1 'polypeptide(L)' 'MARVLVIGDIHAPATRKGYMQFCRDLYAQWDCDHVVFIGDVVDWHAISFWAKNPECPGP' A
#
# COMPACT_ATOMS: atom_id res chain seq x y z
N MET A 1 -3.47 18.80 17.95
CA MET A 1 -2.75 17.52 17.94
C MET A 1 -3.14 16.83 16.64
N ALA A 2 -2.18 16.37 15.83
CA ALA A 2 -2.46 15.77 14.53
C ALA A 2 -3.03 14.35 14.66
N ARG A 3 -4.00 13.99 13.82
CA ARG A 3 -4.58 12.64 13.71
C ARG A 3 -4.10 12.02 12.42
N VAL A 4 -3.04 11.23 12.52
CA VAL A 4 -2.31 10.73 11.36
C VAL A 4 -2.75 9.32 11.01
N LEU A 5 -3.19 9.11 9.78
CA LEU A 5 -3.34 7.79 9.18
C LEU A 5 -2.02 7.37 8.54
N VAL A 6 -1.44 6.28 9.03
CA VAL A 6 -0.20 5.70 8.49
C VAL A 6 -0.55 4.49 7.61
N ILE A 7 -0.09 4.49 6.36
CA ILE A 7 -0.38 3.45 5.36
C ILE A 7 0.94 2.88 4.84
N GLY A 8 1.07 1.56 4.82
CA GLY A 8 2.20 0.85 4.22
C GLY A 8 1.73 -0.24 3.26
N ASP A 9 2.65 -0.80 2.49
CA ASP A 9 2.45 -2.04 1.73
C ASP A 9 1.22 -2.04 0.81
N ILE A 10 1.06 -0.95 0.04
CA ILE A 10 0.05 -0.93 -1.01
C ILE A 10 0.41 -1.93 -2.10
N HIS A 11 1.67 -1.93 -2.57
CA HIS A 11 2.17 -2.75 -3.67
C HIS A 11 1.28 -2.66 -4.93
N ALA A 12 0.96 -1.44 -5.39
CA ALA A 12 0.14 -1.28 -6.59
C ALA A 12 0.90 -1.77 -7.84
N PRO A 13 0.26 -2.50 -8.78
CA PRO A 13 -1.18 -2.82 -8.85
C PRO A 13 -1.60 -4.13 -8.16
N ALA A 14 -0.68 -4.85 -7.52
CA ALA A 14 -0.95 -6.12 -6.83
C ALA A 14 -1.70 -5.96 -5.50
N THR A 15 -2.04 -4.73 -5.10
CA THR A 15 -2.83 -4.40 -3.91
C THR A 15 -4.07 -5.27 -3.76
N ARG A 16 -4.31 -5.74 -2.53
CA ARG A 16 -5.54 -6.47 -2.20
C ARG A 16 -6.80 -5.65 -2.53
N LYS A 17 -7.75 -6.28 -3.23
CA LYS A 17 -9.06 -5.67 -3.51
C LYS A 17 -9.72 -5.20 -2.20
N GLY A 18 -10.12 -3.92 -2.18
CA GLY A 18 -10.77 -3.29 -1.02
C GLY A 18 -9.83 -2.60 -0.04
N TYR A 19 -8.50 -2.79 -0.13
CA TYR A 19 -7.53 -2.18 0.79
C TYR A 19 -7.62 -0.64 0.79
N MET A 20 -7.72 -0.03 -0.39
CA MET A 20 -7.88 1.43 -0.50
C MET A 20 -9.17 1.94 0.15
N GLN A 21 -10.27 1.18 0.03
CA GLN A 21 -11.52 1.57 0.66
C GLN A 21 -11.41 1.45 2.18
N PHE A 22 -10.80 0.38 2.68
CA PHE A 22 -10.49 0.21 4.10
C PHE A 22 -9.67 1.39 4.67
N CYS A 23 -8.63 1.86 3.96
CA CYS A 23 -7.88 3.05 4.37
C CYS A 23 -8.75 4.32 4.42
N ARG A 24 -9.67 4.50 3.46
CA ARG A 24 -10.60 5.65 3.43
C ARG A 24 -11.62 5.58 4.56
N ASP A 25 -12.11 4.39 4.87
CA ASP A 25 -13.06 4.17 5.96
C ASP A 25 -12.39 4.49 7.31
N LEU A 26 -11.14 4.05 7.50
CA LEU A 26 -10.35 4.41 8.69
C LEU A 26 -10.09 5.92 8.79
N TYR A 27 -9.72 6.57 7.68
CA TYR A 27 -9.52 8.02 7.65
C TYR A 27 -10.76 8.77 8.16
N ALA A 28 -11.95 8.37 7.70
CA ALA A 28 -13.21 8.97 8.11
C ALA A 28 -13.61 8.58 9.55
N GLN A 29 -13.45 7.31 9.93
CA GLN A 29 -13.80 6.79 11.25
C GLN A 29 -13.05 7.51 12.39
N TRP A 30 -11.79 7.85 12.15
CA TRP A 30 -10.92 8.47 13.14
C TRP A 30 -10.71 9.97 12.95
N ASP A 31 -11.45 10.57 11.99
CA ASP A 31 -11.37 12.00 11.64
C ASP A 31 -9.91 12.43 11.37
N CYS A 32 -9.15 11.61 10.65
CA CYS A 32 -7.75 11.90 10.38
C CYS A 32 -7.58 13.20 9.59
N ASP A 33 -6.50 13.93 9.83
CA ASP A 33 -6.18 15.19 9.15
C ASP A 33 -4.90 15.09 8.30
N HIS A 34 -4.11 14.03 8.51
CA HIS A 34 -2.89 13.76 7.77
C HIS A 34 -2.80 12.29 7.36
N VAL A 35 -2.16 12.04 6.21
CA VAL A 35 -1.87 10.70 5.71
C VAL A 35 -0.37 10.60 5.45
N VAL A 36 0.27 9.55 5.96
CA VAL A 36 1.69 9.24 5.73
C VAL A 36 1.81 7.86 5.12
N PHE A 37 2.44 7.78 3.95
CA PHE A 37 2.84 6.52 3.33
C PHE A 37 4.26 6.18 3.77
N ILE A 38 4.47 5.00 4.36
CA ILE A 38 5.78 4.62 4.93
C ILE A 38 6.66 3.80 3.99
N GLY A 39 6.18 3.49 2.78
CA GLY A 39 6.92 2.70 1.81
C GLY A 39 5.99 1.85 0.97
N ASP A 40 6.59 1.14 0.00
CA ASP A 40 5.94 0.08 -0.78
C ASP A 40 4.58 0.48 -1.37
N VAL A 41 4.52 1.70 -1.90
CA VAL A 41 3.34 2.22 -2.58
C VAL A 41 3.14 1.51 -3.93
N VAL A 42 4.24 1.32 -4.66
CA VAL A 42 4.28 0.70 -5.98
C VAL A 42 5.12 -0.56 -5.88
N ASP A 43 4.62 -1.64 -6.46
CA ASP A 43 5.38 -2.87 -6.60
C ASP A 43 6.45 -2.67 -7.69
N TRP A 44 7.73 -2.65 -7.29
CA TRP A 44 8.85 -2.51 -8.22
C TRP A 44 8.97 -3.70 -9.17
N HIS A 45 8.50 -4.88 -8.78
CA HIS A 45 8.45 -6.04 -9.67
C HIS A 45 7.45 -5.82 -10.81
N ALA A 46 6.38 -5.05 -10.56
CA ALA A 46 5.38 -4.74 -11.57
C ALA A 46 5.92 -3.84 -12.71
N ILE A 47 6.96 -3.05 -12.45
CA ILE A 47 7.64 -2.18 -13.43
C ILE A 47 8.98 -2.72 -13.91
N SER A 48 9.41 -3.87 -13.39
CA SER A 48 10.64 -4.52 -13.83
C SER A 48 10.48 -5.16 -15.21
N PHE A 49 11.56 -5.24 -15.98
CA PHE A 49 11.54 -5.89 -17.30
C PHE A 49 11.55 -7.42 -17.21
N TRP A 50 11.85 -7.96 -16.03
CA TRP A 50 11.99 -9.39 -15.81
C TRP A 50 10.63 -10.09 -15.72
N ALA A 51 10.63 -11.37 -16.05
CA ALA A 51 9.43 -12.19 -15.97
C ALA A 51 8.94 -12.25 -14.51
N LYS A 52 7.64 -12.00 -14.33
CA LYS A 52 7.01 -11.99 -13.01
C LYS A 52 6.90 -13.42 -12.52
N ASN A 53 7.77 -13.80 -11.58
CA ASN A 53 7.71 -15.11 -10.93
C ASN A 53 7.56 -14.93 -9.41
N PRO A 54 6.32 -14.87 -8.89
CA PRO A 54 6.09 -14.71 -7.45
C PRO A 54 6.56 -15.92 -6.62
N GLU A 55 6.85 -17.06 -7.26
CA GLU A 55 7.43 -18.25 -6.62
C GLU A 55 8.95 -18.33 -6.81
N CYS A 56 9.60 -17.28 -7.32
CA CYS A 56 11.05 -17.28 -7.49
C CYS A 56 11.70 -17.52 -6.12
N PRO A 57 12.45 -18.62 -5.93
CA PRO A 57 13.12 -18.87 -4.67
C PRO A 57 14.12 -17.74 -4.46
N GLY A 58 13.97 -17.03 -3.33
CA GLY A 58 14.94 -16.03 -2.90
C GLY A 58 16.32 -16.66 -2.70
N PRO A 59 17.39 -15.84 -2.61
CA PRO A 59 18.70 -16.33 -2.21
C PRO A 59 18.66 -17.06 -0.86
#